data_AF-A0A940TT73-F1
#
_entry.id   AF-A0A940TT73-F1
#
_cell.length_a   1.000
_cell.length_b   1.000
_cell.length_c   1.000
_cell.angle_alpha   90.00
_cell.angle_beta   90.00
_cell.angle_gamma   90.00
#
_symmetry.space_group_name_H-M   'P 1'
#
loop_
_entity.id
_entity.type
_entity.pdbx_description
1 polymer ?
#
loop_
_entity_poly.entity_id
_entity_poly.type
_entity_poly.pdbx_seq_one_letter_code
_entity_poly.pdbx_strand_id
1 'polypeptide(L)'
;DFNMIDSFHLEAYNERTINYNRDVEAFPVLRRIIEKITGERSFYKSPTDMGVNRAGFGIVDDDAVRGAAIREVIRRYFRYACEYAIGFADRETVQRVELLLEDLNAKPEDRIVVNPARQAGLEAERKGKGNEGIYCGAAIELADGSIITGKNSPLMHAASALVLNAVKHLAKIPDAMHLLPPNIMESISHFKKDVLKGKMVSLDLEETLIALSISATVNPAAQMAAEKLKELSGCEVHITHIPTPGDEAGLRKLGVNLTSDPEFATKCLFGR
;
A
#
# COMPACT_ATOMS: atom_id res chain seq x y z
N ASP A 1 -2.48 14.21 -17.31
CA ASP A 1 -3.03 13.82 -18.62
C ASP A 1 -4.33 13.06 -18.41
N PHE A 2 -5.22 13.06 -19.40
CA PHE A 2 -6.45 12.25 -19.37
C PHE A 2 -6.61 11.50 -20.69
N ASN A 3 -7.22 10.32 -20.60
CA ASN A 3 -7.49 9.47 -21.76
C ASN A 3 -8.66 10.05 -22.57
N MET A 4 -8.55 10.01 -23.89
CA MET A 4 -9.60 10.41 -24.80
C MET A 4 -9.55 9.62 -26.10
N ILE A 5 -10.64 9.68 -26.87
CA ILE A 5 -10.66 9.10 -28.21
C ILE A 5 -9.73 9.91 -29.11
N ASP A 6 -8.89 9.22 -29.87
CA ASP A 6 -8.08 9.83 -30.92
C ASP A 6 -8.99 10.22 -32.09
N SER A 7 -9.40 11.50 -32.14
CA SER A 7 -10.26 12.01 -33.20
C SER A 7 -9.62 11.93 -34.58
N PHE A 8 -8.28 12.06 -34.67
CA PHE A 8 -7.57 11.98 -35.95
C PHE A 8 -7.59 10.55 -36.52
N HIS A 9 -7.42 9.54 -35.65
CA HIS A 9 -7.51 8.14 -36.07
C HIS A 9 -8.93 7.76 -36.49
N LEU A 10 -9.93 8.22 -35.72
CA LEU A 10 -11.34 8.01 -36.04
C LEU A 10 -11.73 8.67 -37.38
N GLU A 11 -11.28 9.90 -37.65
CA GLU A 11 -11.54 10.56 -38.94
C GLU A 11 -10.84 9.88 -40.12
N ALA A 12 -9.61 9.41 -39.91
CA ALA A 12 -8.80 8.84 -40.99
C ALA A 12 -9.18 7.39 -41.36
N TYR A 13 -9.61 6.60 -40.38
CA TYR A 13 -9.82 5.15 -40.52
C TYR A 13 -11.21 4.68 -40.08
N ASN A 14 -12.03 5.53 -39.46
CA ASN A 14 -13.30 5.16 -38.83
C ASN A 14 -13.16 4.08 -37.74
N GLU A 15 -11.99 4.03 -37.10
CA GLU A 15 -11.66 3.10 -36.01
C GLU A 15 -11.49 3.88 -34.70
N ARG A 16 -12.09 3.38 -33.62
CA ARG A 16 -12.00 4.01 -32.30
C ARG A 16 -10.74 3.53 -31.58
N THR A 17 -9.82 4.45 -31.33
CA THR A 17 -8.60 4.19 -30.55
C THR A 17 -8.49 5.22 -29.42
N ILE A 18 -7.74 4.86 -28.36
CA ILE A 18 -7.55 5.70 -27.18
C ILE A 18 -6.15 6.31 -27.21
N ASN A 19 -6.07 7.61 -26.99
CA ASN A 19 -4.84 8.35 -26.78
C ASN A 19 -5.01 9.30 -25.58
N TYR A 20 -4.07 10.20 -25.32
CA TYR A 20 -4.16 11.17 -24.22
C TYR A 20 -4.07 12.61 -24.74
N ASN A 21 -4.69 13.51 -23.99
CA ASN A 21 -4.93 14.89 -24.42
C ASN A 21 -3.68 15.63 -24.94
N ARG A 22 -2.54 15.48 -24.25
CA ARG A 22 -1.29 16.14 -24.64
C ARG A 22 -0.84 15.76 -26.06
N ASP A 23 -0.90 14.49 -26.43
CA ASP A 23 -0.45 14.02 -27.74
C ASP A 23 -1.45 14.38 -28.85
N VAL A 24 -2.75 14.25 -28.57
CA VAL A 24 -3.82 14.67 -29.48
C VAL A 24 -3.72 16.17 -29.78
N GLU A 25 -3.53 17.00 -28.75
CA GLU A 25 -3.38 18.45 -28.90
C GLU A 25 -2.11 18.84 -29.67
N ALA A 26 -0.99 18.13 -29.45
CA ALA A 26 0.29 18.41 -30.10
C ALA A 26 0.38 17.91 -31.55
N PHE A 27 -0.44 16.93 -31.94
CA PHE A 27 -0.33 16.24 -33.23
C PHE A 27 -0.36 17.14 -34.46
N PRO A 28 -1.25 18.16 -34.59
CA PRO A 28 -1.26 19.03 -35.77
C PRO A 28 0.06 19.76 -35.98
N VAL A 29 0.73 20.14 -34.89
CA VAL A 29 2.03 20.83 -34.94
C VAL A 29 3.12 19.83 -35.35
N LEU A 30 3.17 18.65 -34.73
CA LEU A 30 4.13 17.60 -35.07
C LEU A 30 4.00 17.16 -36.53
N ARG A 31 2.77 16.99 -37.02
CA ARG A 31 2.49 16.65 -38.40
C ARG A 31 3.09 17.66 -39.38
N ARG A 32 2.91 18.96 -39.13
CA ARG A 32 3.49 20.03 -39.97
C ARG A 32 5.03 20.03 -39.92
N ILE A 33 5.63 19.72 -38.78
CA ILE A 33 7.08 19.59 -38.65
C ILE A 33 7.58 18.42 -39.50
N ILE A 34 6.92 17.27 -39.44
CA ILE A 34 7.26 16.08 -40.25
C ILE A 34 7.14 16.40 -41.74
N GLU A 35 6.04 17.04 -42.16
CA GLU A 35 5.83 17.46 -43.55
C GLU A 35 6.93 18.43 -44.03
N LYS A 36 7.35 19.37 -43.17
CA LYS A 36 8.43 20.32 -43.48
C LYS A 36 9.81 19.65 -43.60
N ILE A 37 10.10 18.68 -42.73
CA ILE A 37 11.39 17.97 -42.71
C ILE A 37 11.50 17.00 -43.89
N THR A 38 10.42 16.29 -44.20
CA THR A 38 10.39 15.26 -45.25
C THR A 38 10.14 15.84 -46.64
N GLY A 39 9.51 17.01 -46.75
CA GLY A 39 9.08 17.59 -48.02
C GLY A 39 7.87 16.89 -48.64
N GLU A 40 7.31 15.89 -47.96
CA GLU A 40 6.17 15.09 -48.39
C GLU A 40 5.04 15.16 -47.35
N ARG A 41 3.85 14.66 -47.71
CA ARG A 41 2.73 14.57 -46.77
C ARG A 41 3.10 13.59 -45.65
N SER A 42 2.76 13.92 -44.40
CA SER A 42 3.02 13.03 -43.26
C SER A 42 2.39 11.66 -43.48
N PHE A 43 3.19 10.62 -43.29
CA PHE A 43 2.76 9.23 -43.35
C PHE A 43 1.94 8.82 -42.11
N TYR A 44 2.11 9.53 -40.99
CA TYR A 44 1.22 9.40 -39.82
C TYR A 44 -0.01 10.27 -40.00
N LYS A 45 -1.20 9.66 -39.85
CA LYS A 45 -2.49 10.38 -39.91
C LYS A 45 -3.07 10.66 -38.53
N SER A 46 -2.52 10.04 -37.49
CA SER A 46 -2.94 10.20 -36.09
C SER A 46 -1.78 9.97 -35.11
N PRO A 47 -1.90 10.42 -33.84
CA PRO A 47 -1.04 9.99 -32.73
C PRO A 47 -0.97 8.48 -32.57
N THR A 48 -2.09 7.78 -32.78
CA THR A 48 -2.13 6.32 -32.73
C THR A 48 -1.18 5.69 -33.75
N ASP A 49 -1.11 6.21 -34.97
CA ASP A 49 -0.18 5.71 -36.00
C ASP A 49 1.29 5.93 -35.61
N MET A 50 1.58 7.00 -34.85
CA MET A 50 2.92 7.30 -34.33
C MET A 50 3.30 6.34 -33.19
N GLY A 51 2.32 5.70 -32.57
CA GLY A 51 2.52 4.73 -31.51
C GLY A 51 3.05 3.40 -32.03
N VAL A 52 4.03 2.84 -31.34
CA VAL A 52 4.56 1.48 -31.60
C VAL A 52 4.15 0.48 -30.51
N ASN A 53 3.24 0.87 -29.62
CA ASN A 53 2.86 0.07 -28.46
C ASN A 53 2.19 -1.25 -28.89
N ARG A 54 2.73 -2.36 -28.40
CA ARG A 54 2.18 -3.71 -28.62
C ARG A 54 1.70 -4.40 -27.33
N ALA A 55 1.75 -3.71 -26.19
CA ALA A 55 1.43 -4.31 -24.88
C ALA A 55 0.04 -4.94 -24.83
N GLY A 56 -0.98 -4.30 -25.43
CA GLY A 56 -2.35 -4.83 -25.46
C GLY A 56 -2.48 -6.16 -26.20
N PHE A 57 -1.64 -6.43 -27.22
CA PHE A 57 -1.64 -7.70 -27.94
C PHE A 57 -0.98 -8.84 -27.14
N GLY A 58 -0.23 -8.50 -26.08
CA GLY A 58 0.40 -9.48 -25.19
C GLY A 58 -0.49 -9.92 -24.03
N ILE A 59 -1.72 -9.39 -23.92
CA ILE A 59 -2.66 -9.81 -22.88
C ILE A 59 -3.17 -11.21 -23.21
N VAL A 60 -2.81 -12.19 -22.39
CA VAL A 60 -3.23 -13.59 -22.52
C VAL A 60 -4.46 -13.91 -21.65
N ASP A 61 -4.73 -13.09 -20.64
CA ASP A 61 -5.84 -13.22 -19.69
C ASP A 61 -6.35 -11.81 -19.36
N ASP A 62 -7.48 -11.42 -19.96
CA ASP A 62 -8.09 -10.09 -19.79
C ASP A 62 -8.65 -9.90 -18.38
N ASP A 63 -9.29 -10.93 -17.82
CA ASP A 63 -9.91 -10.86 -16.50
C ASP A 63 -8.86 -10.69 -15.40
N ALA A 64 -7.72 -11.38 -15.51
CA ALA A 64 -6.60 -11.21 -14.58
C ALA A 64 -6.01 -9.79 -14.65
N VAL A 65 -5.81 -9.24 -15.85
CA VAL A 65 -5.29 -7.87 -16.03
C VAL A 65 -6.28 -6.84 -15.50
N ARG A 66 -7.58 -7.01 -15.77
CA ARG A 66 -8.64 -6.13 -15.25
C ARG A 66 -8.69 -6.16 -13.73
N GLY A 67 -8.64 -7.35 -13.13
CA GLY A 67 -8.58 -7.51 -11.67
C GLY A 67 -7.36 -6.83 -11.06
N ALA A 68 -6.18 -6.99 -11.67
CA ALA A 68 -4.96 -6.33 -11.22
C ALA A 68 -5.04 -4.79 -11.34
N ALA A 69 -5.62 -4.28 -12.44
CA ALA A 69 -5.79 -2.85 -12.66
C ALA A 69 -6.75 -2.23 -11.63
N ILE A 70 -7.89 -2.87 -11.35
CA ILE A 70 -8.85 -2.39 -10.32
C ILE A 70 -8.17 -2.33 -8.95
N ARG A 71 -7.41 -3.37 -8.57
CA ARG A 71 -6.64 -3.37 -7.31
C ARG A 71 -5.64 -2.22 -7.24
N GLU A 72 -4.99 -1.88 -8.36
CA GLU A 72 -4.08 -0.73 -8.42
C GLU A 72 -4.82 0.60 -8.24
N VAL A 73 -6.00 0.77 -8.84
CA VAL A 73 -6.82 1.97 -8.63
C VAL A 73 -7.21 2.12 -7.17
N ILE A 74 -7.61 1.03 -6.50
CA ILE A 74 -7.90 1.04 -5.05
C ILE A 74 -6.65 1.42 -4.24
N ARG A 75 -5.46 0.90 -4.59
CA ARG A 75 -4.20 1.31 -3.93
C ARG A 75 -3.92 2.80 -4.10
N ARG A 76 -4.15 3.34 -5.30
CA ARG A 76 -3.99 4.78 -5.59
C ARG A 76 -4.98 5.63 -4.81
N TYR A 77 -6.22 5.17 -4.66
CA TYR A 77 -7.21 5.83 -3.82
C TYR A 77 -6.69 6.03 -2.38
N PHE A 78 -6.28 4.95 -1.72
CA PHE A 78 -5.76 5.05 -0.35
C PHE A 78 -4.51 5.93 -0.25
N ARG A 79 -3.61 5.83 -1.23
CA ARG A 79 -2.42 6.68 -1.29
C ARG A 79 -2.77 8.16 -1.35
N TYR A 80 -3.63 8.56 -2.30
CA TYR A 80 -4.00 9.97 -2.47
C TYR A 80 -4.84 10.48 -1.30
N ALA A 81 -5.72 9.66 -0.75
CA ALA A 81 -6.47 10.00 0.45
C ALA A 81 -5.53 10.27 1.65
N CYS A 82 -4.50 9.44 1.83
CA CYS A 82 -3.48 9.68 2.85
C CYS A 82 -2.68 10.94 2.54
N GLU A 83 -2.13 11.09 1.33
CA GLU A 83 -1.38 12.29 0.91
C GLU A 83 -2.18 13.58 1.12
N TYR A 84 -3.50 13.57 0.90
CA TYR A 84 -4.39 14.68 1.21
C TYR A 84 -4.50 14.94 2.72
N ALA A 85 -4.68 13.89 3.53
CA ALA A 85 -4.77 14.00 4.99
C ALA A 85 -3.50 14.59 5.64
N ILE A 86 -2.33 14.31 5.07
CA ILE A 86 -1.04 14.90 5.51
C ILE A 86 -0.69 16.23 4.79
N GLY A 87 -1.54 16.72 3.89
CA GLY A 87 -1.39 18.03 3.23
C GLY A 87 -0.42 18.06 2.05
N PHE A 88 -0.08 16.91 1.47
CA PHE A 88 0.79 16.80 0.28
C PHE A 88 0.04 16.75 -1.05
N ALA A 89 -1.27 16.47 -1.02
CA ALA A 89 -2.13 16.47 -2.20
C ALA A 89 -3.31 17.43 -2.02
N ASP A 90 -3.91 17.82 -3.13
CA ASP A 90 -5.15 18.60 -3.16
C ASP A 90 -6.39 17.69 -3.15
N ARG A 91 -7.54 18.28 -2.83
CA ARG A 91 -8.82 17.57 -2.84
C ARG A 91 -9.19 17.09 -4.24
N GLU A 92 -8.79 17.83 -5.27
CA GLU A 92 -9.06 17.49 -6.67
C GLU A 92 -8.41 16.15 -7.05
N THR A 93 -7.18 15.88 -6.60
CA THR A 93 -6.53 14.59 -6.84
C THR A 93 -7.31 13.42 -6.26
N VAL A 94 -7.84 13.56 -5.03
CA VAL A 94 -8.67 12.52 -4.40
C VAL A 94 -9.97 12.33 -5.15
N GLN A 95 -10.65 13.41 -5.53
CA GLN A 95 -11.90 13.34 -6.29
C GLN A 95 -11.74 12.64 -7.63
N ARG A 96 -10.60 12.84 -8.32
CA ARG A 96 -10.34 12.17 -9.61
C ARG A 96 -10.26 10.66 -9.46
N VAL A 97 -9.60 10.16 -8.41
CA VAL A 97 -9.50 8.71 -8.18
C VAL A 97 -10.81 8.12 -7.64
N GLU A 98 -11.60 8.90 -6.88
CA GLU A 98 -12.96 8.51 -6.49
C GLU A 98 -13.86 8.30 -7.70
N LEU A 99 -13.86 9.23 -8.66
CA LEU A 99 -14.60 9.09 -9.91
C LEU A 99 -14.14 7.86 -10.71
N LEU A 100 -12.83 7.56 -10.74
CA LEU A 100 -12.33 6.35 -11.39
C LEU A 100 -12.83 5.06 -10.71
N LEU A 101 -12.96 5.04 -9.38
CA LEU A 101 -13.54 3.90 -8.68
C LEU A 101 -15.02 3.74 -9.02
N GLU A 102 -15.77 4.84 -9.09
CA GLU A 102 -17.18 4.84 -9.49
C GLU A 102 -17.35 4.32 -10.94
N ASP A 103 -16.56 4.83 -11.88
CA ASP A 103 -16.57 4.40 -13.29
C ASP A 103 -16.25 2.90 -13.45
N LEU A 104 -15.39 2.37 -12.57
CA LEU A 104 -15.03 0.95 -12.52
C LEU A 104 -15.99 0.10 -11.68
N ASN A 105 -16.99 0.70 -11.05
CA ASN A 105 -17.90 0.08 -10.09
C ASN A 105 -17.16 -0.71 -9.00
N ALA A 106 -16.05 -0.14 -8.52
CA ALA A 106 -15.18 -0.70 -7.50
C ALA A 106 -15.29 0.09 -6.19
N LYS A 107 -15.05 -0.57 -5.07
CA LYS A 107 -15.07 0.02 -3.73
C LYS A 107 -13.71 -0.16 -3.05
N PRO A 108 -13.30 0.78 -2.16
CA PRO A 108 -12.10 0.57 -1.35
C PRO A 108 -12.12 -0.76 -0.59
N GLU A 109 -13.30 -1.19 -0.13
CA GLU A 109 -13.52 -2.45 0.59
C GLU A 109 -13.36 -3.71 -0.26
N ASP A 110 -13.31 -3.60 -1.60
CA ASP A 110 -13.04 -4.74 -2.49
C ASP A 110 -11.61 -5.27 -2.33
N ARG A 111 -10.72 -4.43 -1.76
CA ARG A 111 -9.43 -4.88 -1.25
C ARG A 111 -9.66 -5.69 0.04
N ILE A 112 -9.48 -7.00 -0.06
CA ILE A 112 -9.91 -7.96 0.97
C ILE A 112 -9.32 -7.73 2.37
N VAL A 113 -8.17 -7.08 2.48
CA VAL A 113 -7.50 -6.77 3.77
C VAL A 113 -8.06 -5.55 4.49
N VAL A 114 -8.87 -4.70 3.83
CA VAL A 114 -9.42 -3.47 4.41
C VAL A 114 -10.39 -3.77 5.55
N ASN A 115 -11.40 -4.60 5.28
CA ASN A 115 -12.42 -4.93 6.29
C ASN A 115 -11.83 -5.68 7.50
N PRO A 116 -10.98 -6.71 7.33
CA PRO A 116 -10.32 -7.38 8.46
C PRO A 116 -9.47 -6.43 9.32
N ALA A 117 -8.76 -5.48 8.72
CA ALA A 117 -7.98 -4.49 9.46
C ALA A 117 -8.89 -3.58 10.30
N ARG A 118 -9.95 -3.04 9.70
CA ARG A 118 -10.95 -2.19 10.40
C ARG A 118 -11.64 -2.95 11.54
N GLN A 119 -12.04 -4.19 11.30
CA GLN A 119 -12.62 -5.07 12.32
C GLN A 119 -11.64 -5.35 13.47
N ALA A 120 -10.36 -5.57 13.18
CA ALA A 120 -9.34 -5.76 14.22
C ALA A 120 -9.19 -4.53 15.13
N GLY A 121 -9.31 -3.32 14.57
CA GLY A 121 -9.33 -2.06 15.33
C GLY A 121 -10.57 -1.93 16.22
N LEU A 122 -11.76 -2.21 15.68
CA LEU A 122 -13.02 -2.20 16.46
C LEU A 122 -13.01 -3.25 17.57
N GLU A 123 -12.46 -4.44 17.31
CA GLU A 123 -12.29 -5.46 18.33
C GLU A 123 -11.30 -5.05 19.42
N ALA A 124 -10.22 -4.35 19.04
CA ALA A 124 -9.26 -3.80 19.98
C ALA A 124 -9.93 -2.81 20.94
N GLU A 125 -10.77 -1.92 20.41
CA GLU A 125 -11.58 -0.98 21.20
C GLU A 125 -12.53 -1.71 22.15
N ARG A 126 -13.33 -2.66 21.65
CA ARG A 126 -14.29 -3.42 22.47
C ARG A 126 -13.64 -4.23 23.58
N LYS A 127 -12.42 -4.72 23.36
CA LYS A 127 -11.65 -5.52 24.33
C LYS A 127 -10.72 -4.66 25.20
N GLY A 128 -10.69 -3.34 25.00
CA GLY A 128 -9.74 -2.44 25.68
C GLY A 128 -8.28 -2.76 25.37
N LYS A 129 -8.00 -3.44 24.25
CA LYS A 129 -6.67 -3.91 23.85
C LYS A 129 -6.04 -2.89 22.90
N GLY A 130 -5.68 -1.73 23.45
CA GLY A 130 -5.00 -0.62 22.77
C GLY A 130 -4.01 0.06 23.70
N ASN A 131 -3.65 1.31 23.43
CA ASN A 131 -2.78 2.10 24.31
C ASN A 131 -3.32 3.53 24.45
N GLU A 132 -3.49 4.03 25.67
CA GLU A 132 -3.93 5.42 25.94
C GLU A 132 -5.20 5.86 25.18
N GLY A 133 -6.16 4.94 24.98
CA GLY A 133 -7.40 5.21 24.24
C GLY A 133 -7.26 5.21 22.71
N ILE A 134 -6.08 4.80 22.20
CA ILE A 134 -5.81 4.60 20.77
C ILE A 134 -6.00 3.12 20.43
N TYR A 135 -6.82 2.85 19.42
CA TYR A 135 -7.11 1.51 18.92
C TYR A 135 -6.87 1.45 17.42
N CYS A 136 -5.89 0.66 17.01
CA CYS A 136 -5.48 0.52 15.63
C CYS A 136 -5.49 -0.95 15.23
N GLY A 137 -5.98 -1.22 14.02
CA GLY A 137 -5.98 -2.53 13.41
C GLY A 137 -5.09 -2.59 12.18
N ALA A 138 -4.67 -3.80 11.84
CA ALA A 138 -3.92 -4.08 10.62
C ALA A 138 -4.25 -5.50 10.14
N ALA A 139 -4.15 -5.74 8.84
CA ALA A 139 -4.35 -7.05 8.24
C ALA A 139 -3.42 -7.29 7.05
N ILE A 140 -3.09 -8.56 6.83
CA ILE A 140 -2.27 -9.05 5.70
C ILE A 140 -2.96 -10.25 5.06
N GLU A 141 -2.95 -10.29 3.73
CA GLU A 141 -3.25 -11.48 2.94
C GLU A 141 -1.93 -12.17 2.59
N LEU A 142 -1.73 -13.39 3.08
CA LEU A 142 -0.57 -14.21 2.76
C LEU A 142 -0.72 -14.88 1.39
N ALA A 143 0.39 -15.39 0.84
CA ALA A 143 0.41 -16.03 -0.48
C ALA A 143 -0.50 -17.27 -0.59
N ASP A 144 -0.86 -17.90 0.53
CA ASP A 144 -1.80 -19.02 0.59
C ASP A 144 -3.28 -18.56 0.70
N GLY A 145 -3.54 -17.26 0.66
CA GLY A 145 -4.86 -16.65 0.79
C GLY A 145 -5.35 -16.50 2.24
N SER A 146 -4.54 -16.88 3.23
CA SER A 146 -4.93 -16.68 4.63
C SER A 146 -4.86 -15.20 5.03
N ILE A 147 -5.83 -14.77 5.83
CA ILE A 147 -5.87 -13.42 6.39
C ILE A 147 -5.40 -13.45 7.83
N ILE A 148 -4.32 -12.73 8.12
CA ILE A 148 -3.81 -12.56 9.47
C ILE A 148 -4.02 -11.10 9.89
N THR A 149 -4.39 -10.89 11.15
CA THR A 149 -4.64 -9.57 11.71
C THR A 149 -3.70 -9.23 12.85
N GLY A 150 -3.48 -7.93 13.03
CA GLY A 150 -2.71 -7.33 14.12
C GLY A 150 -3.50 -6.19 14.75
N LYS A 151 -3.25 -5.95 16.03
CA LYS A 151 -3.82 -4.83 16.78
C LYS A 151 -2.78 -4.25 17.72
N ASN A 152 -2.85 -2.95 17.94
CA ASN A 152 -1.92 -2.28 18.84
C ASN A 152 -2.16 -2.72 20.31
N SER A 153 -1.15 -2.48 21.13
CA SER A 153 -1.17 -2.74 22.56
C SER A 153 -0.20 -1.77 23.26
N PRO A 154 -0.13 -1.75 24.59
CA PRO A 154 0.87 -0.94 25.29
C PRO A 154 2.32 -1.29 24.92
N LEU A 155 2.54 -2.51 24.42
CA LEU A 155 3.88 -3.02 24.10
C LEU A 155 4.30 -2.75 22.64
N MET A 156 3.38 -2.71 21.69
CA MET A 156 3.71 -2.67 20.26
C MET A 156 2.59 -2.12 19.40
N HIS A 157 2.96 -1.57 18.24
CA HIS A 157 2.04 -1.09 17.23
C HIS A 157 1.28 -2.23 16.53
N ALA A 158 0.20 -1.86 15.82
CA ALA A 158 -0.60 -2.82 15.07
C ALA A 158 0.20 -3.49 13.94
N ALA A 159 1.09 -2.74 13.28
CA ALA A 159 1.99 -3.27 12.24
C ALA A 159 2.98 -4.31 12.80
N SER A 160 3.60 -4.00 13.94
CA SER A 160 4.48 -4.92 14.67
C SER A 160 3.78 -6.23 15.03
N ALA A 161 2.59 -6.13 15.64
CA ALA A 161 1.79 -7.28 16.01
C ALA A 161 1.36 -8.11 14.78
N LEU A 162 0.97 -7.44 13.69
CA LEU A 162 0.60 -8.09 12.44
C LEU A 162 1.75 -8.95 11.90
N VAL A 163 2.95 -8.37 11.79
CA VAL A 163 4.11 -9.06 11.23
C VAL A 163 4.50 -10.25 12.11
N LEU A 164 4.54 -10.09 13.44
CA LEU A 164 4.81 -11.20 14.36
C LEU A 164 3.78 -12.33 14.24
N ASN A 165 2.49 -12.00 14.13
CA ASN A 165 1.43 -13.00 13.94
C ASN A 165 1.56 -13.72 12.60
N ALA A 166 1.87 -12.98 11.52
CA ALA A 166 2.04 -13.54 10.19
C ALA A 166 3.23 -14.52 10.13
N VAL A 167 4.39 -14.15 10.68
CA VAL A 167 5.54 -15.05 10.68
C VAL A 167 5.35 -16.25 11.61
N LYS A 168 4.61 -16.11 12.73
CA LYS A 168 4.22 -17.25 13.57
C LYS A 168 3.34 -18.22 12.79
N HIS A 169 2.38 -17.70 12.03
CA HIS A 169 1.51 -18.52 11.18
C HIS A 169 2.32 -19.30 10.13
N LEU A 170 3.17 -18.60 9.37
CA LEU A 170 4.02 -19.20 8.33
C LEU A 170 5.03 -20.21 8.88
N ALA A 171 5.56 -19.98 10.08
CA ALA A 171 6.49 -20.89 10.76
C ALA A 171 5.76 -21.99 11.56
N LYS A 172 4.42 -22.00 11.59
CA LYS A 172 3.59 -22.91 12.39
C LYS A 172 3.93 -22.86 13.89
N ILE A 173 4.31 -21.69 14.39
CA ILE A 173 4.63 -21.45 15.79
C ILE A 173 3.33 -21.18 16.56
N PRO A 174 3.09 -21.86 17.70
CA PRO A 174 1.90 -21.63 18.52
C PRO A 174 1.75 -20.18 18.98
N ASP A 175 0.51 -19.69 19.05
CA ASP A 175 0.25 -18.29 19.41
C ASP A 175 0.71 -17.94 20.85
N ALA A 176 0.67 -18.91 21.76
CA ALA A 176 1.15 -18.72 23.14
C ALA A 176 2.67 -18.52 23.26
N MET A 177 3.44 -18.80 22.21
CA MET A 177 4.90 -18.66 22.25
C MET A 177 5.34 -17.22 21.98
N HIS A 178 6.10 -16.66 22.92
CA HIS A 178 6.69 -15.33 22.78
C HIS A 178 7.95 -15.38 21.91
N LEU A 179 7.88 -14.73 20.74
CA LEU A 179 9.06 -14.52 19.89
C LEU A 179 10.00 -13.46 20.47
N LEU A 180 9.44 -12.49 21.20
CA LEU A 180 10.17 -11.47 21.94
C LEU A 180 10.01 -11.74 23.45
N PRO A 181 11.01 -12.34 24.10
CA PRO A 181 10.98 -12.59 25.54
C PRO A 181 10.73 -11.30 26.37
N PRO A 182 10.03 -11.39 27.52
CA PRO A 182 9.69 -10.23 28.34
C PRO A 182 10.88 -9.36 28.75
N ASN A 183 12.04 -9.96 29.06
CA ASN A 183 13.25 -9.23 29.43
C ASN A 183 13.77 -8.33 28.30
N ILE A 184 13.66 -8.75 27.03
CA ILE A 184 14.01 -7.90 25.88
C ILE A 184 13.03 -6.72 25.79
N MET A 185 11.73 -7.01 25.91
CA MET A 185 10.67 -6.00 25.86
C MET A 185 10.82 -4.95 26.96
N GLU A 186 11.11 -5.38 28.19
CA GLU A 186 11.35 -4.51 29.34
C GLU A 186 12.61 -3.65 29.13
N SER A 187 13.69 -4.24 28.62
CA SER A 187 14.92 -3.50 28.35
C SER A 187 14.71 -2.39 27.32
N ILE A 188 13.99 -2.67 26.22
CA ILE A 188 13.67 -1.64 25.20
C ILE A 188 12.73 -0.59 25.78
N SER A 189 11.72 -1.02 26.55
CA SER A 189 10.77 -0.11 27.20
C SER A 189 11.47 0.86 28.16
N HIS A 190 12.36 0.36 29.01
CA HIS A 190 13.19 1.18 29.92
C HIS A 190 14.08 2.14 29.13
N PHE A 191 14.70 1.67 28.03
CA PHE A 191 15.52 2.54 27.19
C PHE A 191 14.70 3.70 26.59
N LYS A 192 13.52 3.42 26.00
CA LYS A 192 12.66 4.46 25.43
C LYS A 192 12.14 5.42 26.50
N LYS A 193 11.66 4.88 27.63
CA LYS A 193 10.99 5.67 28.68
C LYS A 193 11.97 6.42 29.59
N ASP A 194 12.94 5.72 30.16
CA ASP A 194 13.75 6.24 31.26
C ASP A 194 15.07 6.86 30.75
N VAL A 195 15.66 6.29 29.70
CA VAL A 195 16.91 6.80 29.11
C VAL A 195 16.64 7.90 28.09
N LEU A 196 15.80 7.63 27.09
CA LEU A 196 15.47 8.60 26.04
C LEU A 196 14.37 9.58 26.45
N LYS A 197 13.70 9.36 27.59
CA LYS A 197 12.58 10.20 28.08
C LYS A 197 11.44 10.32 27.06
N GLY A 198 11.27 9.30 26.22
CA GLY A 198 10.22 9.21 25.22
C GLY A 198 8.86 8.96 25.87
N LYS A 199 7.83 9.62 25.34
CA LYS A 199 6.43 9.43 25.79
C LYS A 199 5.83 8.12 25.27
N MET A 200 6.20 7.71 24.06
CA MET A 200 5.70 6.48 23.43
C MET A 200 6.67 5.33 23.66
N VAL A 201 6.23 4.35 24.44
CA VAL A 201 7.03 3.18 24.83
C VAL A 201 6.75 1.98 23.92
N SER A 202 5.65 2.01 23.16
CA SER A 202 5.31 0.94 22.23
C SER A 202 6.35 0.81 21.12
N LEU A 203 6.62 -0.45 20.75
CA LEU A 203 7.53 -0.80 19.67
C LEU A 203 6.87 -0.62 18.30
N ASP A 204 7.51 0.17 17.45
CA ASP A 204 7.20 0.21 16.01
C ASP A 204 7.76 -1.03 15.30
N LEU A 205 7.42 -1.20 14.01
CA LEU A 205 7.82 -2.38 13.26
C LEU A 205 9.34 -2.46 13.05
N GLU A 206 10.01 -1.33 12.82
CA GLU A 206 11.47 -1.33 12.60
C GLU A 206 12.21 -1.81 13.86
N GLU A 207 11.83 -1.28 15.02
CA GLU A 207 12.36 -1.73 16.31
C GLU A 207 12.02 -3.20 16.58
N THR A 208 10.80 -3.63 16.21
CA THR A 208 10.35 -5.03 16.36
C THR A 208 11.19 -5.99 15.53
N LEU A 209 11.54 -5.63 14.28
CA LEU A 209 12.39 -6.44 13.42
C LEU A 209 13.81 -6.56 13.97
N ILE A 210 14.35 -5.47 14.53
CA ILE A 210 15.67 -5.49 15.20
C ILE A 210 15.61 -6.39 16.44
N ALA A 211 14.59 -6.24 17.28
CA ALA A 211 14.41 -7.06 18.48
C ALA A 211 14.24 -8.55 18.13
N LEU A 212 13.51 -8.88 17.05
CA LEU A 212 13.34 -10.24 16.57
C LEU A 212 14.67 -10.86 16.13
N SER A 213 15.50 -10.08 15.41
CA SER A 213 16.85 -10.50 14.99
C SER A 213 17.76 -10.81 16.19
N ILE A 214 17.72 -9.97 17.23
CA ILE A 214 18.47 -10.22 18.47
C ILE A 214 17.94 -11.48 19.16
N SER A 215 16.60 -11.61 19.28
CA SER A 215 15.96 -12.78 19.90
C SER A 215 16.31 -14.08 19.17
N ALA A 216 16.43 -14.05 17.84
CA ALA A 216 16.80 -15.21 17.02
C ALA A 216 18.16 -15.83 17.40
N THR A 217 19.06 -15.07 18.05
CA THR A 217 20.37 -15.60 18.49
C THR A 217 20.27 -16.60 19.66
N VAL A 218 19.19 -16.53 20.45
CA VAL A 218 18.99 -17.32 21.67
C VAL A 218 17.65 -18.06 21.72
N ASN A 219 16.74 -17.75 20.79
CA ASN A 219 15.40 -18.35 20.69
C ASN A 219 15.21 -18.99 19.30
N PRO A 220 15.25 -20.33 19.20
CA PRO A 220 15.06 -21.05 17.94
C PRO A 220 13.73 -20.71 17.25
N ALA A 221 12.65 -20.44 18.00
CA ALA A 221 11.37 -20.07 17.42
C ALA A 221 11.43 -18.66 16.78
N ALA A 222 12.15 -17.72 17.40
CA ALA A 222 12.38 -16.40 16.80
C ALA A 222 13.24 -16.49 15.53
N GLN A 223 14.22 -17.40 15.50
CA GLN A 223 15.00 -17.67 14.28
C GLN A 223 14.12 -18.21 13.15
N MET A 224 13.31 -19.23 13.43
CA MET A 224 12.36 -19.76 12.44
C MET A 224 11.39 -18.69 11.93
N ALA A 225 10.88 -17.83 12.81
CA ALA A 225 10.04 -16.71 12.43
C ALA A 225 10.76 -15.67 11.55
N ALA A 226 12.01 -15.33 11.88
CA ALA A 226 12.80 -14.38 11.10
C ALA A 226 13.05 -14.87 9.67
N GLU A 227 13.29 -16.17 9.48
CA GLU A 227 13.46 -16.77 8.14
C GLU A 227 12.20 -16.66 7.26
N LYS A 228 11.02 -16.55 7.87
CA LYS A 228 9.73 -16.40 7.18
C LYS A 228 9.41 -14.97 6.74
N LEU A 229 10.15 -13.97 7.21
CA LEU A 229 9.90 -12.57 6.82
C LEU A 229 9.97 -12.34 5.30
N LYS A 230 10.84 -13.07 4.59
CA LYS A 230 10.97 -12.99 3.12
C LYS A 230 9.70 -13.40 2.37
N GLU A 231 8.88 -14.26 2.98
CA GLU A 231 7.63 -14.75 2.38
C GLU A 231 6.52 -13.69 2.44
N LEU A 232 6.71 -12.60 3.19
CA LEU A 232 5.78 -11.48 3.23
C LEU A 232 5.92 -10.54 2.01
N SER A 233 7.00 -10.65 1.24
CA SER A 233 7.20 -9.79 0.07
C SER A 233 6.10 -10.01 -0.97
N GLY A 234 5.51 -8.92 -1.46
CA GLY A 234 4.38 -8.96 -2.40
C GLY A 234 3.01 -9.23 -1.76
N CYS A 235 2.95 -9.49 -0.44
CA CYS A 235 1.67 -9.65 0.25
C CYS A 235 0.93 -8.30 0.38
N GLU A 236 -0.40 -8.35 0.33
CA GLU A 236 -1.25 -7.17 0.45
C GLU A 236 -1.48 -6.84 1.93
N VAL A 237 -1.22 -5.59 2.33
CA VAL A 237 -1.39 -5.12 3.71
C VAL A 237 -2.31 -3.91 3.75
N HIS A 238 -3.13 -3.83 4.81
CA HIS A 238 -3.88 -2.63 5.16
C HIS A 238 -3.78 -2.30 6.65
N ILE A 239 -3.70 -1.01 6.98
CA ILE A 239 -3.62 -0.49 8.34
C ILE A 239 -4.66 0.62 8.52
N THR A 240 -5.33 0.65 9.67
CA THR A 240 -6.43 1.60 9.94
C THR A 240 -5.96 3.02 10.30
N HIS A 241 -4.69 3.35 10.07
CA HIS A 241 -4.12 4.66 10.32
C HIS A 241 -2.90 4.87 9.42
N ILE A 242 -2.55 6.14 9.19
CA ILE A 242 -1.33 6.54 8.50
C ILE A 242 -0.13 6.05 9.33
N PRO A 243 0.75 5.19 8.76
CA PRO A 243 1.83 4.56 9.51
C PRO A 243 2.83 5.58 10.03
N THR A 244 3.43 5.29 11.19
CA THR A 244 4.58 6.07 11.66
C THR A 244 5.81 5.81 10.77
N PRO A 245 6.82 6.71 10.76
CA PRO A 245 8.02 6.50 9.96
C PRO A 245 8.73 5.15 10.21
N GLY A 246 8.76 4.68 11.46
CA GLY A 246 9.32 3.37 11.81
C GLY A 246 8.50 2.21 11.26
N ASP A 247 7.16 2.29 11.33
CA ASP A 247 6.28 1.28 10.74
C ASP A 247 6.38 1.25 9.21
N GLU A 248 6.34 2.42 8.56
CA GLU A 248 6.47 2.56 7.11
C GLU A 248 7.81 2.02 6.61
N ALA A 249 8.92 2.37 7.29
CA ALA A 249 10.24 1.88 6.96
C ALA A 249 10.32 0.35 7.07
N GLY A 250 9.75 -0.23 8.14
CA GLY A 250 9.68 -1.68 8.34
C GLY A 250 8.89 -2.38 7.23
N LEU A 251 7.68 -1.91 6.95
CA LEU A 251 6.80 -2.51 5.92
C LEU A 251 7.42 -2.41 4.54
N ARG A 252 8.02 -1.27 4.20
CA ARG A 252 8.72 -1.06 2.93
C ARG A 252 9.91 -2.00 2.77
N LYS A 253 10.70 -2.22 3.83
CA LYS A 253 11.84 -3.17 3.82
C LYS A 253 11.38 -4.62 3.60
N LEU A 254 10.19 -4.99 4.09
CA LEU A 254 9.59 -6.30 3.86
C LEU A 254 9.01 -6.44 2.43
N GLY A 255 8.86 -5.34 1.69
CA GLY A 255 8.36 -5.35 0.32
C GLY A 255 6.88 -5.72 0.23
N VAL A 256 6.08 -5.38 1.25
CA VAL A 256 4.62 -5.57 1.21
C VAL A 256 3.93 -4.46 0.41
N ASN A 257 2.78 -4.76 -0.17
CA ASN A 257 1.92 -3.79 -0.83
C ASN A 257 1.03 -3.10 0.23
N LEU A 258 1.52 -2.01 0.80
CA LEU A 258 0.85 -1.29 1.89
C LEU A 258 -0.23 -0.32 1.38
N THR A 259 -1.34 -0.29 2.11
CA THR A 259 -2.37 0.77 2.07
C THR A 259 -2.75 1.15 3.49
N SER A 260 -3.26 2.36 3.70
CA SER A 260 -3.76 2.80 5.00
C SER A 260 -5.02 3.65 4.87
N ASP A 261 -5.87 3.60 5.90
CA ASP A 261 -6.94 4.58 6.04
C ASP A 261 -6.33 5.99 6.28
N PRO A 262 -6.96 7.05 5.75
CA PRO A 262 -6.47 8.44 5.84
C PRO A 262 -6.71 9.05 7.24
N GLU A 263 -6.44 8.28 8.28
CA GLU A 263 -6.71 8.63 9.68
C GLU A 263 -5.40 8.67 10.47
N PHE A 264 -5.24 9.66 11.35
CA PHE A 264 -4.10 9.70 12.25
C PHE A 264 -4.35 8.77 13.45
N ALA A 265 -3.32 8.04 13.89
CA ALA A 265 -3.44 7.19 15.08
C ALA A 265 -3.78 7.98 16.36
N THR A 266 -3.35 9.24 16.44
CA THR A 266 -3.58 10.09 17.61
C THR A 266 -4.09 11.46 17.18
N LYS A 267 -4.76 12.15 18.12
CA LYS A 267 -5.17 13.55 17.93
C LYS A 267 -4.00 14.54 17.96
N CYS A 268 -2.80 14.09 18.32
CA CYS A 268 -1.58 14.88 18.31
C CYS A 268 -0.88 14.74 16.96
N LEU A 269 -1.10 15.71 16.07
CA LEU A 269 -0.48 15.76 14.74
C LEU A 269 1.05 15.88 14.77
N PHE A 270 1.63 16.28 15.90
CA PHE A 270 3.08 16.37 16.11
C PHE A 270 3.46 15.62 17.39
N GLY A 271 4.15 14.49 17.25
CA GLY A 271 4.86 13.89 18.37
C GLY A 271 6.07 14.77 18.74
N ARG A 272 6.11 15.26 19.97
CA ARG A 272 7.33 15.81 20.60
C ARG A 272 7.81 14.83 21.66
#